data_AF-A0A1V8YNR2-F1
#
_entry.id   AF-A0A1V8YNR2-F1
#
_cell.length_a   1.000
_cell.length_b   1.000
_cell.length_c   1.000
_cell.angle_alpha   90.00
_cell.angle_beta   90.00
_cell.angle_gamma   90.00
#
_symmetry.space_group_name_H-M   'P 1'
#
loop_
_entity.id
_entity.type
_entity.pdbx_description
1 polymer ?
#
loop_
_entity_poly.entity_id
_entity_poly.type
_entity_poly.pdbx_seq_one_letter_code
_entity_poly.pdbx_strand_id
1 'polypeptide(L)'
;MFEFPIAQLIELINKESHVADRVKGVEAVELYQELEVYYRCALDEVETKLFIIDRELSSNSHRGRKNSIHQIQKRIKRFKSVVNKLSKKQVNYSQAMIIEHIQDFAGLRVICSYSDDIYTLIDSLSRHPDIHILKIKDYLKHPKPSGYRSVHVVLEVPVYFLEETKRMKVEIQFRTIAMDFWASLEHSLRYKNNIDSPELSKKLQNISEDIEHLENEMLNIRKGIESLAKE
;
A
#
# COMPACT_ATOMS: atom_id res chain seq x y z
N MET A 1 -1.96 -28.16 10.77
CA MET A 1 -2.05 -26.93 9.96
C MET A 1 -3.08 -27.19 8.88
N PHE A 2 -4.18 -26.43 8.86
CA PHE A 2 -5.24 -26.62 7.87
C PHE A 2 -4.79 -26.05 6.51
N GLU A 3 -4.81 -26.90 5.48
CA GLU A 3 -4.48 -26.52 4.12
C GLU A 3 -5.66 -26.86 3.21
N PHE A 4 -6.10 -25.88 2.44
CA PHE A 4 -7.30 -25.93 1.63
C PHE A 4 -6.92 -25.92 0.14
N PRO A 5 -7.38 -26.90 -0.66
CA PRO A 5 -7.09 -26.95 -2.09
C PRO A 5 -7.55 -25.68 -2.81
N ILE A 6 -6.64 -25.02 -3.53
CA ILE A 6 -6.95 -23.71 -4.15
C ILE A 6 -8.06 -23.81 -5.21
N ALA A 7 -8.13 -24.94 -5.93
CA ALA A 7 -9.14 -25.19 -6.96
C ALA A 7 -10.56 -25.14 -6.39
N GLN A 8 -10.79 -25.78 -5.24
CA GLN A 8 -12.11 -25.80 -4.57
C GLN A 8 -12.57 -24.39 -4.18
N LEU A 9 -11.66 -23.56 -3.65
CA LEU A 9 -11.98 -22.18 -3.28
C LEU A 9 -12.29 -21.28 -4.49
N ILE A 10 -11.69 -21.53 -5.64
CA ILE A 10 -11.98 -20.79 -6.88
C ILE A 10 -13.41 -21.11 -7.37
N GLU A 11 -13.80 -22.39 -7.38
CA GLU A 11 -15.15 -22.82 -7.77
C GLU A 11 -16.22 -22.19 -6.87
N LEU A 12 -16.00 -22.18 -5.55
CA LEU A 12 -16.85 -21.49 -4.57
C LEU A 12 -17.00 -20.00 -4.88
N ILE A 13 -15.88 -19.31 -5.15
CA ILE A 13 -15.85 -17.88 -5.48
C ILE A 13 -16.58 -17.57 -6.79
N ASN A 14 -16.59 -18.51 -7.72
CA ASN A 14 -17.27 -18.41 -9.02
C ASN A 14 -18.71 -18.93 -8.98
N LYS A 15 -19.19 -19.39 -7.80
CA LYS A 15 -20.55 -19.91 -7.56
C LYS A 15 -20.89 -21.20 -8.33
N GLU A 16 -19.89 -22.05 -8.59
CA GLU A 16 -20.05 -23.34 -9.30
C GLU A 16 -20.11 -24.56 -8.35
N SER A 17 -20.22 -24.36 -7.03
CA SER A 17 -19.86 -25.36 -6.01
C SER A 17 -20.98 -26.32 -5.54
N HIS A 18 -20.60 -27.57 -5.20
CA HIS A 18 -21.42 -28.60 -4.55
C HIS A 18 -21.47 -28.43 -3.00
N VAL A 19 -22.29 -29.24 -2.30
CA VAL A 19 -22.57 -29.09 -0.86
C VAL A 19 -21.34 -29.33 0.02
N ALA A 20 -20.47 -30.29 -0.32
CA ALA A 20 -19.26 -30.62 0.44
C ALA A 20 -18.19 -29.52 0.41
N ASP A 21 -18.19 -28.68 -0.64
CA ASP A 21 -17.25 -27.56 -0.76
C ASP A 21 -17.60 -26.42 0.20
N ARG A 22 -18.85 -26.33 0.68
CA ARG A 22 -19.30 -25.23 1.54
C ARG A 22 -18.65 -25.22 2.91
N VAL A 23 -18.41 -26.40 3.53
CA VAL A 23 -17.81 -26.48 4.88
C VAL A 23 -16.36 -26.01 4.86
N LYS A 24 -15.55 -26.52 3.92
CA LYS A 24 -14.17 -26.05 3.72
C LYS A 24 -14.10 -24.56 3.35
N GLY A 25 -15.09 -24.08 2.62
CA GLY A 25 -15.24 -22.66 2.33
C GLY A 25 -15.44 -21.80 3.58
N VAL A 26 -16.22 -22.30 4.56
CA VAL A 26 -16.43 -21.61 5.85
C VAL A 26 -15.12 -21.55 6.65
N GLU A 27 -14.43 -22.68 6.84
CA GLU A 27 -13.16 -22.72 7.58
C GLU A 27 -12.09 -21.81 6.95
N ALA A 28 -12.03 -21.74 5.62
CA ALA A 28 -11.12 -20.83 4.92
C ALA A 28 -11.47 -19.35 5.14
N VAL A 29 -12.76 -19.01 5.28
CA VAL A 29 -13.21 -17.65 5.58
C VAL A 29 -12.92 -17.28 7.04
N GLU A 30 -13.09 -18.22 7.98
CA GLU A 30 -12.75 -18.03 9.39
C GLU A 30 -11.26 -17.73 9.54
N LEU A 31 -10.38 -18.54 8.92
CA LEU A 31 -8.95 -18.28 8.89
C LEU A 31 -8.60 -16.89 8.32
N TYR A 32 -9.29 -16.48 7.24
CA TYR A 32 -9.11 -15.14 6.68
C TYR A 32 -9.49 -14.04 7.67
N GLN A 33 -10.59 -14.20 8.39
CA GLN A 33 -11.08 -13.23 9.37
C GLN A 33 -10.11 -13.11 10.57
N GLU A 34 -9.57 -14.23 11.04
CA GLU A 34 -8.53 -14.24 12.08
C GLU A 34 -7.29 -13.45 11.64
N LEU A 35 -6.78 -13.75 10.42
CA LEU A 35 -5.66 -13.01 9.85
C LEU A 35 -5.98 -11.52 9.69
N GLU A 36 -7.19 -11.18 9.25
CA GLU A 36 -7.63 -9.78 9.11
C GLU A 36 -7.50 -9.01 10.43
N VAL A 37 -7.84 -9.61 11.58
CA VAL A 37 -7.66 -8.97 12.90
C VAL A 37 -6.18 -8.68 13.16
N TYR A 38 -5.30 -9.68 13.03
CA TYR A 38 -3.86 -9.50 13.25
C TYR A 38 -3.26 -8.42 12.33
N TYR A 39 -3.64 -8.42 11.05
CA TYR A 39 -3.14 -7.47 10.08
C TYR A 39 -3.71 -6.05 10.26
N ARG A 40 -4.91 -5.89 10.82
CA ARG A 40 -5.44 -4.57 11.21
C ARG A 40 -4.60 -3.95 12.33
N CYS A 41 -4.24 -4.72 13.36
CA CYS A 41 -3.34 -4.25 14.40
C CYS A 41 -1.96 -3.85 13.83
N ALA A 42 -1.44 -4.60 12.86
CA ALA A 42 -0.21 -4.21 12.16
C ALA A 42 -0.34 -2.87 11.40
N LEU A 43 -1.50 -2.61 10.78
CA LEU A 43 -1.76 -1.31 10.14
C LEU A 43 -1.81 -0.16 11.17
N ASP A 44 -2.40 -0.40 12.34
CA ASP A 44 -2.51 0.59 13.43
C ASP A 44 -1.13 0.96 14.01
N GLU A 45 -0.27 -0.04 14.22
CA GLU A 45 1.12 0.14 14.66
C GLU A 45 1.94 1.01 13.69
N VAL A 46 1.89 0.67 12.39
CA VAL A 46 2.63 1.41 11.37
C VAL A 46 2.07 2.82 11.17
N GLU A 47 0.73 2.97 11.18
CA GLU A 47 0.09 4.28 11.08
C GLU A 47 0.48 5.19 12.25
N THR A 48 0.51 4.65 13.47
CA THR A 48 0.91 5.43 14.65
C THR A 48 2.35 5.91 14.54
N LYS A 49 3.28 5.04 14.11
CA LYS A 49 4.67 5.43 13.83
C LYS A 49 4.76 6.54 12.79
N LEU A 50 3.98 6.46 11.70
CA LEU A 50 3.90 7.51 10.68
C LEU A 50 3.37 8.84 11.24
N PHE A 51 2.32 8.82 12.06
CA PHE A 51 1.79 10.03 12.70
C PHE A 51 2.75 10.67 13.68
N ILE A 52 3.56 9.88 14.40
CA ILE A 52 4.61 10.41 15.27
C ILE A 52 5.64 11.18 14.43
N ILE A 53 6.10 10.60 13.33
CA ILE A 53 7.06 11.25 12.42
C ILE A 53 6.44 12.53 11.82
N ASP A 54 5.20 12.49 11.35
CA ASP A 54 4.51 13.66 10.79
C ASP A 54 4.33 14.80 11.81
N ARG A 55 4.06 14.45 13.08
CA ARG A 55 3.98 15.44 14.17
C ARG A 55 5.32 16.09 14.45
N GLU A 56 6.41 15.34 14.41
CA GLU A 56 7.77 15.86 14.55
C GLU A 56 8.14 16.79 13.39
N LEU A 57 7.81 16.38 12.15
CA LEU A 57 7.99 17.19 10.95
C LEU A 57 7.16 18.48 10.98
N SER A 58 5.98 18.45 11.60
CA SER A 58 5.11 19.62 11.73
C SER A 58 5.47 20.56 12.89
N SER A 59 6.49 20.22 13.68
CA SER A 59 6.94 21.06 14.81
C SER A 59 7.56 22.39 14.34
N ASN A 60 7.59 23.39 15.22
CA ASN A 60 8.04 24.77 14.91
C ASN A 60 9.46 24.86 14.35
N SER A 61 10.28 23.82 14.49
CA SER A 61 11.63 23.71 13.93
C SER A 61 11.65 23.55 12.40
N HIS A 62 10.51 23.26 11.76
CA HIS A 62 10.40 22.99 10.32
C HIS A 62 9.33 23.88 9.65
N ARG A 63 9.54 25.21 9.66
CA ARG A 63 8.68 26.16 8.94
C ARG A 63 8.59 25.76 7.45
N GLY A 64 7.38 25.59 6.92
CA GLY A 64 7.12 25.17 5.53
C GLY A 64 6.74 23.69 5.35
N ARG A 65 7.01 22.84 6.35
CA ARG A 65 6.67 21.40 6.34
C ARG A 65 5.47 21.02 7.22
N LYS A 66 4.55 21.97 7.45
CA LYS A 66 3.32 21.65 8.17
C LYS A 66 2.50 20.66 7.34
N ASN A 67 2.07 19.55 7.97
CA ASN A 67 1.25 18.49 7.35
C ASN A 67 1.96 17.79 6.17
N SER A 68 3.14 17.20 6.42
CA SER A 68 3.85 16.38 5.42
C SER A 68 2.98 15.20 4.96
N ILE A 69 2.20 14.60 5.87
CA ILE A 69 1.15 13.63 5.56
C ILE A 69 -0.20 14.36 5.43
N HIS A 70 -0.78 14.31 4.24
CA HIS A 70 -2.13 14.82 4.00
C HIS A 70 -3.21 13.83 4.46
N GLN A 71 -3.03 12.55 4.16
CA GLN A 71 -4.00 11.51 4.51
C GLN A 71 -3.35 10.12 4.54
N ILE A 72 -3.79 9.27 5.45
CA ILE A 72 -3.50 7.83 5.45
C ILE A 72 -4.79 7.05 5.19
N GLN A 73 -4.73 6.05 4.30
CA GLN A 73 -5.83 5.13 4.04
C GLN A 73 -5.39 3.69 4.32
N LYS A 74 -6.17 2.98 5.13
CA LYS A 74 -5.97 1.55 5.45
C LYS A 74 -6.74 0.67 4.49
N ARG A 75 -6.14 -0.46 4.12
CA ARG A 75 -6.79 -1.48 3.28
C ARG A 75 -6.35 -2.88 3.69
N ILE A 76 -7.34 -3.76 3.87
CA ILE A 76 -7.13 -5.20 3.89
C ILE A 76 -7.52 -5.79 2.53
N LYS A 77 -6.69 -6.72 2.03
CA LYS A 77 -6.93 -7.38 0.76
C LYS A 77 -8.10 -8.36 0.88
N ARG A 78 -9.19 -8.09 0.16
CA ARG A 78 -10.39 -8.95 0.13
C ARG A 78 -10.06 -10.43 -0.10
N PHE A 79 -10.78 -11.32 0.57
CA PHE A 79 -10.67 -12.78 0.45
C PHE A 79 -10.55 -13.29 -0.99
N LYS A 80 -11.48 -12.89 -1.88
CA LYS A 80 -11.44 -13.27 -3.31
C LYS A 80 -10.12 -12.90 -3.98
N SER A 81 -9.55 -11.74 -3.65
CA SER A 81 -8.27 -11.28 -4.19
C SER A 81 -7.07 -12.02 -3.61
N VAL A 82 -7.17 -12.51 -2.37
CA VAL A 82 -6.19 -13.39 -1.73
C VAL A 82 -6.16 -14.74 -2.45
N VAL A 83 -7.31 -15.40 -2.57
CA VAL A 83 -7.44 -16.71 -3.24
C VAL A 83 -6.96 -16.63 -4.70
N ASN A 84 -7.40 -15.62 -5.46
CA ASN A 84 -6.94 -15.43 -6.84
C ASN A 84 -5.43 -15.21 -6.95
N LYS A 85 -4.80 -14.57 -5.95
CA LYS A 85 -3.35 -14.31 -5.97
C LYS A 85 -2.55 -15.57 -5.63
N LEU A 86 -3.03 -16.41 -4.72
CA LEU A 86 -2.43 -17.72 -4.43
C LEU A 86 -2.62 -18.69 -5.61
N SER A 87 -3.80 -18.69 -6.23
CA SER A 87 -4.09 -19.46 -7.44
C SER A 87 -3.11 -19.16 -8.57
N LYS A 88 -2.86 -17.87 -8.86
CA LYS A 88 -1.85 -17.45 -9.86
C LYS A 88 -0.43 -17.90 -9.53
N LYS A 89 -0.14 -18.15 -8.25
CA LYS A 89 1.13 -18.68 -7.76
C LYS A 89 1.14 -20.21 -7.66
N GLN A 90 0.03 -20.87 -7.97
CA GLN A 90 -0.13 -22.32 -7.90
C GLN A 90 0.13 -22.89 -6.50
N VAL A 91 -0.25 -22.14 -5.46
CA VAL A 91 -0.13 -22.57 -4.05
C VAL A 91 -1.50 -22.70 -3.42
N ASN A 92 -1.62 -23.66 -2.51
CA ASN A 92 -2.85 -23.90 -1.74
C ASN A 92 -3.10 -22.78 -0.73
N TYR A 93 -4.34 -22.71 -0.26
CA TYR A 93 -4.75 -21.74 0.73
C TYR A 93 -4.45 -22.28 2.13
N SER A 94 -3.55 -21.62 2.84
CA SER A 94 -3.27 -21.88 4.26
C SER A 94 -2.66 -20.63 4.88
N GLN A 95 -2.61 -20.57 6.21
CA GLN A 95 -2.02 -19.45 6.93
C GLN A 95 -0.56 -19.22 6.51
N ALA A 96 0.24 -20.29 6.46
CA ALA A 96 1.65 -20.23 6.08
C ALA A 96 1.82 -19.69 4.66
N MET A 97 1.05 -20.20 3.70
CA MET A 97 1.12 -19.77 2.30
C MET A 97 0.71 -18.30 2.11
N ILE A 98 -0.28 -17.82 2.88
CA ILE A 98 -0.67 -16.40 2.85
C ILE A 98 0.47 -15.51 3.36
N ILE A 99 1.03 -15.83 4.54
CA ILE A 99 2.11 -15.06 5.18
C ILE A 99 3.37 -15.02 4.30
N GLU A 100 3.69 -16.14 3.65
CA GLU A 100 4.86 -16.26 2.79
C GLU A 100 4.68 -15.47 1.48
N HIS A 101 3.55 -15.68 0.80
CA HIS A 101 3.40 -15.25 -0.59
C HIS A 101 2.60 -13.95 -0.78
N ILE A 102 1.87 -13.45 0.20
CA ILE A 102 1.04 -12.24 0.07
C ILE A 102 1.61 -11.11 0.91
N GLN A 103 2.51 -10.34 0.30
CA GLN A 103 3.13 -9.18 0.94
C GLN A 103 2.19 -7.98 1.11
N ASP A 104 1.11 -7.91 0.32
CA ASP A 104 0.11 -6.82 0.28
C ASP A 104 -1.22 -7.25 0.90
N PHE A 105 -1.19 -8.14 1.92
CA PHE A 105 -2.40 -8.52 2.64
C PHE A 105 -2.96 -7.30 3.39
N ALA A 106 -2.07 -6.58 4.07
CA ALA A 106 -2.32 -5.29 4.69
C ALA A 106 -1.59 -4.20 3.91
N GLY A 107 -2.33 -3.16 3.52
CA GLY A 107 -1.83 -2.02 2.77
C GLY A 107 -2.15 -0.69 3.44
N LEU A 108 -1.15 0.18 3.57
CA LEU A 108 -1.33 1.61 3.82
C LEU A 108 -1.12 2.39 2.53
N ARG A 109 -1.97 3.38 2.28
CA ARG A 109 -1.68 4.44 1.32
C ARG A 109 -1.43 5.72 2.08
N VAL A 110 -0.22 6.24 1.96
CA VAL A 110 0.21 7.47 2.62
C VAL A 110 0.31 8.54 1.56
N ILE A 111 -0.64 9.47 1.60
CA ILE A 111 -0.72 10.63 0.70
C ILE A 111 0.02 11.77 1.37
N CYS A 112 1.14 12.17 0.79
CA CYS A 112 2.02 13.24 1.25
C CYS A 112 1.73 14.54 0.51
N SER A 113 2.09 15.67 1.11
CA SER A 113 1.96 16.97 0.48
C SER A 113 2.98 17.15 -0.64
N TYR A 114 4.24 16.72 -0.43
CA TYR A 114 5.30 16.85 -1.43
C TYR A 114 6.08 15.54 -1.63
N SER A 115 6.78 15.46 -2.76
CA SER A 115 7.52 14.25 -3.16
C SER A 115 8.75 13.97 -2.30
N ASP A 116 9.40 14.98 -1.72
CA ASP A 116 10.54 14.79 -0.82
C ASP A 116 10.14 14.41 0.62
N ASP A 117 8.90 14.71 1.03
CA ASP A 117 8.33 14.21 2.29
C ASP A 117 8.24 12.68 2.27
N ILE A 118 7.93 12.07 1.11
CA ILE A 118 7.91 10.61 0.93
C ILE A 118 9.26 10.01 1.36
N TYR A 119 10.36 10.55 0.83
CA TYR A 119 11.69 10.04 1.15
C TYR A 119 12.07 10.30 2.60
N THR A 120 11.66 11.43 3.17
CA THR A 120 11.87 11.75 4.59
C THR A 120 11.16 10.73 5.50
N LEU A 121 9.91 10.38 5.19
CA LEU A 121 9.13 9.40 5.95
C LEU A 121 9.74 7.98 5.85
N ILE A 122 10.16 7.58 4.65
CA ILE A 122 10.80 6.27 4.43
C ILE A 122 12.12 6.17 5.19
N ASP A 123 12.96 7.21 5.13
CA ASP A 123 14.23 7.26 5.86
C ASP A 123 14.02 7.26 7.38
N SER A 124 13.04 8.00 7.88
CA SER A 124 12.73 8.00 9.31
C SER A 124 12.24 6.63 9.79
N LEU A 125 11.32 6.00 9.04
CA LEU A 125 10.82 4.66 9.35
C LEU A 125 11.93 3.60 9.30
N SER A 126 12.89 3.70 8.37
CA SER A 126 13.97 2.72 8.26
C SER A 126 14.98 2.80 9.41
N ARG A 127 15.03 3.93 10.13
CA ARG A 127 15.85 4.13 11.33
C ARG A 127 15.20 3.60 12.61
N HIS A 128 13.91 3.24 12.58
CA HIS A 128 13.28 2.61 13.74
C HIS A 128 13.86 1.19 13.95
N PRO A 129 14.39 0.88 15.14
CA PRO A 129 15.11 -0.38 15.37
C PRO A 129 14.22 -1.63 15.26
N ASP A 130 12.90 -1.47 15.35
CA ASP A 130 11.93 -2.54 15.25
C ASP A 130 11.32 -2.70 13.84
N ILE A 131 11.63 -1.81 12.90
CA ILE A 131 11.15 -1.88 11.52
C ILE A 131 12.21 -2.54 10.63
N HIS A 132 11.79 -3.52 9.83
CA HIS A 132 12.64 -4.13 8.82
C HIS A 132 12.07 -3.85 7.43
N ILE A 133 12.79 -3.07 6.62
CA ILE A 133 12.39 -2.83 5.23
C ILE A 133 12.78 -4.05 4.40
N LEU A 134 11.78 -4.77 3.88
CA LEU A 134 11.98 -5.97 3.07
C LEU A 134 12.15 -5.64 1.58
N LYS A 135 11.46 -4.60 1.10
CA LYS A 135 11.47 -4.25 -0.32
C LYS A 135 11.09 -2.79 -0.55
N ILE A 136 11.79 -2.14 -1.47
CA ILE A 136 11.40 -0.82 -1.99
C ILE A 136 11.26 -0.94 -3.52
N LYS A 137 10.16 -0.42 -4.06
CA LYS A 137 9.99 -0.18 -5.50
C LYS A 137 9.69 1.30 -5.71
N ASP A 138 10.65 2.01 -6.28
CA ASP A 138 10.55 3.45 -6.51
C ASP A 138 10.02 3.73 -7.93
N TYR A 139 8.69 3.81 -8.07
CA TYR A 139 8.05 4.26 -9.32
C TYR A 139 7.99 5.78 -9.44
N LEU A 140 8.59 6.52 -8.52
CA LEU A 140 8.77 7.95 -8.69
C LEU A 140 10.00 8.22 -9.56
N LYS A 141 11.14 7.57 -9.25
CA LYS A 141 12.35 7.62 -10.08
C LYS A 141 12.24 6.82 -11.37
N HIS A 142 11.50 5.71 -11.35
CA HIS A 142 11.30 4.86 -12.51
C HIS A 142 9.79 4.62 -12.74
N PRO A 143 9.06 5.62 -13.26
CA PRO A 143 7.64 5.49 -13.53
C PRO A 143 7.33 4.30 -14.44
N LYS A 144 6.15 3.70 -14.27
CA LYS A 144 5.71 2.65 -15.20
C LYS A 144 5.44 3.25 -16.58
N PRO A 145 5.48 2.45 -17.67
CA PRO A 145 5.11 2.90 -19.00
C PRO A 145 3.70 3.51 -19.10
N SER A 146 2.80 3.19 -18.15
CA SER A 146 1.48 3.77 -18.08
C SER A 146 1.44 5.23 -17.58
N GLY A 147 2.56 5.76 -17.08
CA GLY A 147 2.62 7.02 -16.32
C GLY A 147 2.45 6.84 -14.81
N TYR A 148 2.21 5.62 -14.32
CA TYR A 148 1.99 5.40 -12.88
C TYR A 148 3.22 5.71 -12.03
N ARG A 149 3.00 6.53 -10.99
CA ARG A 149 4.01 6.96 -10.00
C ARG A 149 3.55 6.67 -8.57
N SER A 150 4.46 6.15 -7.75
CA SER A 150 4.31 5.88 -6.31
C SER A 150 5.60 5.23 -5.79
N VAL A 151 5.91 5.36 -4.51
CA VAL A 151 6.98 4.55 -3.88
C VAL A 151 6.32 3.45 -3.05
N HIS A 152 6.58 2.19 -3.39
CA HIS A 152 6.04 1.03 -2.66
C HIS A 152 7.10 0.49 -1.72
N VAL A 153 6.78 0.41 -0.44
CA VAL A 153 7.65 -0.11 0.61
C VAL A 153 6.97 -1.29 1.27
N VAL A 154 7.59 -2.46 1.25
CA VAL A 154 7.16 -3.60 2.07
C VAL A 154 8.06 -3.64 3.30
N LEU A 155 7.46 -3.58 4.48
CA LEU A 155 8.16 -3.66 5.74
C LEU A 155 7.59 -4.77 6.64
N GLU A 156 8.35 -5.15 7.65
CA GLU A 156 7.88 -5.92 8.79
C GLU A 156 7.95 -5.08 10.08
N VAL A 157 6.95 -5.26 10.93
CA VAL A 157 6.82 -4.62 12.26
C VAL A 157 6.43 -5.68 13.30
N PRO A 158 6.89 -5.61 14.56
CA PRO A 158 6.40 -6.50 15.59
C PRO A 158 5.05 -5.99 16.10
N VAL A 159 4.10 -6.88 16.26
CA VAL A 159 2.81 -6.58 16.89
C VAL A 159 2.67 -7.45 18.12
N TYR A 160 2.38 -6.81 19.25
CA TYR A 160 2.29 -7.43 20.56
C TYR A 160 0.83 -7.78 20.86
N PHE A 161 0.48 -9.07 20.77
CA PHE A 161 -0.84 -9.59 21.10
C PHE A 161 -0.83 -10.13 22.54
N LEU A 162 -2.00 -10.56 23.04
CA LEU A 162 -2.18 -11.01 24.42
C LEU A 162 -1.25 -12.18 24.81
N GLU A 163 -1.05 -13.13 23.90
CA GLU A 163 -0.32 -14.37 24.18
C GLU A 163 1.02 -14.48 23.43
N GLU A 164 1.24 -13.64 22.42
CA GLU A 164 2.40 -13.75 21.55
C GLU A 164 2.78 -12.42 20.89
N THR A 165 4.00 -12.35 20.38
CA THR A 165 4.46 -11.26 19.50
C THR A 165 4.67 -11.82 18.10
N LYS A 166 4.07 -11.20 17.08
CA LYS A 166 4.25 -11.61 15.68
C LYS A 166 4.93 -10.52 14.86
N ARG A 167 5.86 -10.91 13.98
CA ARG A 167 6.37 -10.05 12.92
C ARG A 167 5.38 -10.05 11.76
N MET A 168 4.80 -8.89 11.48
CA MET A 168 3.72 -8.74 10.50
C MET A 168 4.20 -7.88 9.33
N LYS A 169 3.91 -8.32 8.10
CA LYS A 169 4.24 -7.60 6.86
C LYS A 169 3.18 -6.53 6.55
N VAL A 170 3.61 -5.33 6.18
CA VAL A 170 2.73 -4.27 5.69
C VAL A 170 3.32 -3.69 4.41
N GLU A 171 2.49 -3.54 3.38
CA GLU A 171 2.84 -2.75 2.19
C GLU A 171 2.39 -1.30 2.40
N ILE A 172 3.29 -0.35 2.24
CA ILE A 172 2.99 1.08 2.22
C ILE A 172 3.17 1.60 0.80
N GLN A 173 2.16 2.27 0.28
CA GLN A 173 2.22 3.00 -0.98
C GLN A 173 2.26 4.49 -0.67
N PHE A 174 3.43 5.09 -0.82
CA PHE A 174 3.60 6.53 -0.71
C PHE A 174 3.28 7.20 -2.05
N ARG A 175 2.50 8.27 -1.97
CA ARG A 175 2.10 9.11 -3.12
C ARG A 175 2.00 10.54 -2.66
N THR A 176 2.07 11.48 -3.59
CA THR A 176 1.58 12.83 -3.36
C THR A 176 0.07 12.92 -3.63
N ILE A 177 -0.54 14.07 -3.32
CA ILE A 177 -1.94 14.37 -3.65
C ILE A 177 -2.19 14.20 -5.16
N ALA A 178 -1.33 14.75 -6.02
CA ALA A 178 -1.54 14.71 -7.46
C ALA A 178 -1.33 13.30 -8.05
N MET A 179 -0.35 12.54 -7.53
CA MET A 179 -0.17 11.13 -7.90
C MET A 179 -1.39 10.29 -7.52
N ASP A 180 -1.99 10.50 -6.34
CA ASP A 180 -3.18 9.74 -5.95
C ASP A 180 -4.41 10.12 -6.76
N PHE A 181 -4.57 11.41 -7.11
CA PHE A 181 -5.58 11.89 -8.03
C PHE A 181 -5.47 11.18 -9.39
N TRP A 182 -4.29 11.23 -10.02
CA TRP A 182 -4.07 10.61 -11.32
C TRP A 182 -4.31 9.10 -11.28
N ALA A 183 -3.74 8.40 -10.30
CA ALA A 183 -3.84 6.94 -10.20
C ALA A 183 -5.27 6.47 -9.91
N SER A 184 -6.06 7.26 -9.18
CA SER A 184 -7.46 6.93 -8.89
C SER A 184 -8.34 7.09 -10.14
N LEU A 185 -8.13 8.14 -10.93
CA LEU A 185 -8.83 8.34 -12.19
C LEU A 185 -8.44 7.32 -13.24
N GLU A 186 -7.14 7.07 -13.43
CA GLU A 186 -6.63 6.07 -14.38
C GLU A 186 -7.20 4.68 -14.09
N HIS A 187 -7.18 4.26 -12.82
CA HIS A 187 -7.73 2.98 -12.42
C HIS A 187 -9.24 2.90 -12.68
N SER A 188 -10.00 3.96 -12.39
CA SER A 188 -11.44 4.01 -12.66
C SER A 188 -11.75 3.90 -14.15
N LEU A 189 -10.99 4.61 -14.99
CA LEU A 189 -11.13 4.61 -16.45
C LEU A 189 -10.78 3.25 -17.07
N ARG A 190 -9.72 2.58 -16.61
CA ARG A 190 -9.33 1.27 -17.12
C ARG A 190 -10.26 0.16 -16.64
N TYR A 191 -10.59 0.14 -15.34
CA TYR A 191 -11.33 -0.97 -14.72
C TYR A 191 -12.76 -1.10 -15.26
N LYS A 192 -13.43 0.02 -15.56
CA LYS A 192 -14.82 -0.01 -16.05
C LYS A 192 -14.95 -0.28 -17.54
N ASN A 193 -13.92 0.00 -18.33
CA ASN A 193 -14.08 0.07 -19.77
C ASN A 193 -13.42 -1.07 -20.54
N ASN A 194 -12.44 -1.79 -19.99
CA ASN A 194 -11.73 -2.88 -20.71
C ASN A 194 -11.23 -2.48 -22.12
N ILE A 195 -11.10 -1.17 -22.38
CA ILE A 195 -10.66 -0.59 -23.65
C ILE A 195 -9.15 -0.39 -23.53
N ASP A 196 -8.40 -1.18 -24.30
CA ASP A 196 -6.97 -0.94 -24.50
C ASP A 196 -6.79 -0.04 -25.72
N SER A 197 -6.79 1.27 -25.49
CA SER A 197 -6.47 2.27 -26.51
C SER A 197 -5.07 2.81 -26.27
N PRO A 198 -4.12 2.56 -27.19
CA PRO A 198 -2.77 3.12 -27.10
C PRO A 198 -2.76 4.66 -27.07
N GLU A 199 -3.68 5.30 -27.79
CA GLU A 199 -3.79 6.76 -27.83
C GLU A 199 -4.21 7.32 -26.46
N LEU A 200 -5.23 6.72 -25.83
CA LEU A 200 -5.67 7.14 -24.49
C LEU A 200 -4.59 6.86 -23.44
N SER A 201 -3.88 5.73 -23.55
CA SER A 201 -2.75 5.42 -22.66
C SER A 201 -1.65 6.48 -22.78
N LYS A 202 -1.33 6.93 -24.00
CA LYS A 202 -0.36 8.01 -24.22
C LYS A 202 -0.85 9.34 -23.65
N LYS A 203 -2.14 9.68 -23.80
CA LYS A 203 -2.72 10.89 -23.18
C LYS A 203 -2.62 10.85 -21.65
N LEU A 204 -2.94 9.71 -21.03
CA LEU A 204 -2.82 9.54 -19.58
C LEU A 204 -1.37 9.66 -19.12
N GLN A 205 -0.42 9.11 -19.88
CA GLN A 205 1.01 9.25 -19.61
C GLN A 205 1.44 10.71 -19.66
N ASN A 206 1.10 11.45 -20.72
CA ASN A 206 1.43 12.88 -20.84
C ASN A 206 0.87 13.69 -19.66
N ILE A 207 -0.37 13.43 -19.25
CA ILE A 207 -0.97 14.10 -18.07
C ILE A 207 -0.17 13.79 -16.81
N SER A 208 0.37 12.56 -16.66
CA SER A 208 1.23 12.26 -15.52
C SER A 208 2.56 13.03 -15.55
N GLU A 209 3.10 13.29 -16.73
CA GLU A 209 4.33 14.08 -16.89
C GLU A 209 4.07 15.56 -16.58
N ASP A 210 2.94 16.11 -17.03
CA ASP A 210 2.49 17.47 -16.68
C ASP A 210 2.29 17.64 -15.17
N ILE A 211 1.69 16.63 -14.52
CA ILE A 211 1.52 16.62 -13.06
C ILE A 211 2.87 16.65 -12.35
N GLU A 212 3.84 15.82 -12.77
CA GLU A 212 5.17 15.84 -12.17
C GLU A 212 5.82 17.23 -12.27
N HIS A 213 5.71 17.88 -13.43
CA HIS A 213 6.27 19.23 -13.62
C HIS A 213 5.69 20.21 -12.59
N LEU A 214 4.37 20.26 -12.49
CA LEU A 214 3.67 21.14 -11.54
C LEU A 214 4.04 20.83 -10.08
N GLU A 215 4.16 19.55 -9.72
CA GLU A 215 4.59 19.17 -8.37
C GLU A 215 6.02 19.61 -8.04
N ASN A 216 6.93 19.52 -9.01
CA ASN A 216 8.31 19.98 -8.84
C ASN A 216 8.38 21.50 -8.68
N GLU A 217 7.57 22.27 -9.41
CA GLU A 217 7.48 23.72 -9.23
C GLU A 217 6.97 24.08 -7.84
N MET A 218 5.90 23.44 -7.38
CA MET A 218 5.35 23.64 -6.04
C MET A 218 6.37 23.27 -4.94
N LEU A 219 7.11 22.18 -5.13
CA LEU A 219 8.19 21.79 -4.22
C LEU A 219 9.30 22.84 -4.17
N ASN A 220 9.70 23.40 -5.31
CA ASN A 220 10.73 24.44 -5.37
C ASN A 220 10.28 25.72 -4.66
N ILE A 221 9.01 26.11 -4.81
CA ILE A 221 8.42 27.24 -4.07
C ILE A 221 8.49 26.98 -2.56
N ARG A 222 8.09 25.79 -2.09
CA ARG A 222 8.17 25.42 -0.68
C ARG A 222 9.61 25.52 -0.16
N LYS A 223 10.58 24.95 -0.90
CA LYS A 223 12.01 25.02 -0.54
C LYS A 223 12.52 26.46 -0.49
N GLY A 224 12.06 27.34 -1.38
CA GLY A 224 12.34 28.78 -1.33
C GLY A 224 11.86 29.42 -0.03
N ILE A 225 10.61 29.15 0.36
CA ILE A 225 10.03 29.64 1.63
C ILE A 225 10.81 29.10 2.85
N GLU A 226 11.18 27.81 2.84
CA GLU A 226 12.00 27.19 3.89
C GLU A 226 13.37 27.87 4.05
N SER A 227 14.00 28.27 2.93
CA SER A 227 15.31 28.94 2.95
C SER A 227 15.24 30.34 3.56
N LEU A 228 14.22 31.12 3.20
CA LEU A 228 13.98 32.47 3.73
C LEU A 228 13.64 32.48 5.22
N ALA A 229 13.08 31.37 5.73
CA ALA A 229 12.68 31.26 7.14
C ALA A 229 13.83 30.89 8.10
N LYS A 230 15.01 30.54 7.56
CA LYS A 230 16.23 30.21 8.32
C LYS A 230 17.17 31.40 8.51
N GLU A 231 16.95 32.49 7.78
CA GLU A 231 17.56 33.80 7.99
C GLU A 231 16.81 34.57 9.10
#